data_AF-A0A3D4DTK3-F1
#
_entry.id   AF-A0A3D4DTK3-F1
#
_cell.length_a   1.000
_cell.length_b   1.000
_cell.length_c   1.000
_cell.angle_alpha   90.00
_cell.angle_beta   90.00
_cell.angle_gamma   90.00
#
_symmetry.space_group_name_H-M   'P 1'
#
loop_
_entity.id
_entity.type
_entity.pdbx_description
1 polymer ?
#
loop_
_entity_poly.entity_id
_entity_poly.type
_entity_poly.pdbx_seq_one_letter_code
_entity_poly.pdbx_strand_id
1 'polypeptide(L)'
;MELTKAVEKLDKYHDRLKTGKAAKIKPSHLKKVAEKLRASEIALRAELEEATKADKKERLERKLAFVREQQARARWLTEQLDG
;
A
#
# COMPACT_ATOMS: atom_id res chain seq x y z
N MET A 1 0.47 -4.38 -13.15
CA MET A 1 -0.19 -3.71 -12.02
C MET A 1 0.85 -2.99 -11.18
N GLU A 2 0.69 -1.69 -10.95
CA GLU A 2 1.58 -0.88 -10.09
C GLU A 2 1.51 -1.30 -8.61
N LEU A 3 0.37 -1.86 -8.19
CA LEU A 3 0.11 -2.27 -6.81
C LEU A 3 1.06 -3.38 -6.33
N THR A 4 1.28 -4.42 -7.13
CA THR A 4 2.17 -5.54 -6.77
C THR A 4 3.60 -5.06 -6.48
N LYS A 5 4.11 -4.13 -7.31
CA LYS A 5 5.42 -3.51 -7.10
C LYS A 5 5.49 -2.64 -5.84
N ALA A 6 4.38 -2.04 -5.44
CA ALA A 6 4.29 -1.28 -4.20
C ALA A 6 4.36 -2.20 -2.98
N VAL A 7 3.63 -3.33 -3.01
CA VAL A 7 3.64 -4.35 -1.96
C VAL A 7 5.01 -5.00 -1.82
N GLU A 8 5.62 -5.45 -2.92
CA GLU A 8 6.97 -6.03 -2.89
C GLU A 8 8.02 -5.07 -2.30
N LYS A 9 7.84 -3.75 -2.49
CA LYS A 9 8.72 -2.75 -1.86
C LYS A 9 8.49 -2.65 -0.36
N LEU A 10 7.23 -2.69 0.10
CA LEU A 10 6.91 -2.71 1.52
C LEU A 10 7.50 -3.93 2.21
N ASP A 11 7.38 -5.12 1.61
CA ASP A 11 7.98 -6.33 2.17
C ASP A 11 9.51 -6.19 2.28
N LYS A 12 10.17 -5.69 1.22
CA LYS A 12 11.61 -5.41 1.25
C LYS A 12 12.01 -4.39 2.33
N TYR A 13 11.18 -3.38 2.59
CA TYR A 13 11.43 -2.39 3.64
C TYR A 13 11.23 -2.98 5.03
N HIS A 14 10.20 -3.78 5.21
CA HIS A 14 9.95 -4.50 6.44
C HIS A 14 11.09 -5.49 6.78
N ASP A 15 11.60 -6.23 5.80
CA ASP A 15 12.76 -7.12 6.00
C ASP A 15 14.04 -6.35 6.35
N ARG A 16 14.24 -5.18 5.72
CA ARG A 16 15.37 -4.30 6.04
C ARG A 16 15.25 -3.73 7.46
N LEU A 17 14.05 -3.37 7.91
CA LEU A 17 13.81 -2.92 9.27
C LEU A 17 14.16 -4.04 10.27
N LYS A 18 13.64 -5.26 10.05
CA LYS A 18 13.90 -6.43 10.90
C LYS A 18 15.38 -6.80 11.01
N THR A 19 16.14 -6.59 9.94
CA THR A 19 17.57 -6.88 9.90
C THR A 19 18.45 -5.71 10.40
N GLY A 20 17.85 -4.68 11.00
CA GLY A 20 18.57 -3.51 11.53
C GLY A 20 19.14 -2.57 10.44
N LYS A 21 18.72 -2.74 9.19
CA LYS A 21 19.17 -1.95 8.03
C LYS A 21 18.19 -0.82 7.69
N ALA A 22 17.44 -0.35 8.70
CA ALA A 22 16.48 0.73 8.63
C ALA A 22 17.05 2.01 7.98
N ALA A 23 18.28 2.39 8.31
CA ALA A 23 18.98 3.55 7.75
C ALA A 23 19.14 3.53 6.20
N LYS A 24 18.96 2.38 5.54
CA LYS A 24 18.99 2.26 4.07
C LYS A 24 17.63 2.48 3.41
N ILE A 25 16.58 2.76 4.19
CA ILE A 25 15.24 3.05 3.69
C ILE A 25 15.09 4.57 3.64
N LYS A 26 15.06 5.14 2.44
CA LYS A 26 14.82 6.57 2.26
C LYS A 26 13.34 6.88 2.50
N PRO A 27 12.96 7.85 3.34
CA PRO A 27 11.56 8.27 3.53
C PRO A 27 10.87 8.64 2.22
N SER A 28 11.61 9.22 1.27
CA SER A 28 11.12 9.53 -0.08
C SER A 28 10.65 8.31 -0.87
N HIS A 29 11.18 7.12 -0.59
CA HIS A 29 10.69 5.88 -1.21
C HIS A 29 9.38 5.41 -0.61
N LEU A 30 9.21 5.52 0.72
CA LEU A 30 7.95 5.20 1.39
C LEU A 30 6.84 6.16 0.97
N LYS A 31 7.15 7.47 0.84
CA LYS A 31 6.20 8.46 0.34
C LYS A 31 5.68 8.09 -1.05
N LYS A 32 6.56 7.72 -1.99
CA LYS A 32 6.17 7.26 -3.33
C LYS A 32 5.30 6.01 -3.30
N VAL A 33 5.56 5.08 -2.39
CA VAL A 33 4.75 3.87 -2.22
C VAL A 33 3.36 4.24 -1.68
N ALA A 34 3.29 5.10 -0.67
CA ALA A 34 2.03 5.58 -0.10
C ALA A 34 1.17 6.34 -1.15
N GLU A 35 1.79 7.19 -1.97
CA GLU A 35 1.10 7.89 -3.08
C GLU A 35 0.48 6.90 -4.08
N LYS A 36 1.20 5.84 -4.45
CA LYS A 36 0.68 4.80 -5.36
C LYS A 36 -0.47 4.01 -4.76
N LEU A 37 -0.39 3.68 -3.47
CA LEU A 37 -1.46 3.00 -2.76
C LEU A 37 -2.70 3.88 -2.64
N ARG A 38 -2.52 5.18 -2.41
CA ARG A 38 -3.62 6.16 -2.37
C ARG A 38 -4.29 6.32 -3.74
N ALA A 39 -3.51 6.45 -4.81
CA ALA A 39 -4.04 6.50 -6.17
C ALA A 39 -4.83 5.23 -6.52
N SER A 40 -4.33 4.06 -6.10
CA SER A 40 -5.03 2.78 -6.28
C SER A 40 -6.33 2.71 -5.49
N GLU A 41 -6.36 3.22 -4.25
CA GLU A 41 -7.59 3.29 -3.45
C GLU A 41 -8.64 4.18 -4.12
N ILE A 42 -8.26 5.38 -4.60
CA ILE A 42 -9.18 6.29 -5.29
C ILE A 42 -9.79 5.62 -6.52
N ALA A 43 -8.95 4.98 -7.35
CA ALA A 43 -9.42 4.27 -8.54
C ALA A 43 -10.37 3.12 -8.20
N LEU A 44 -10.07 2.34 -7.15
CA LEU A 44 -10.93 1.23 -6.72
C LEU A 44 -12.27 1.72 -6.15
N ARG A 45 -12.27 2.85 -5.43
CA ARG A 45 -13.53 3.45 -4.92
C ARG A 45 -14.40 3.95 -6.08
N ALA A 46 -13.82 4.66 -7.04
CA ALA A 46 -14.55 5.10 -8.23
C ALA A 46 -15.15 3.89 -8.99
N GLU A 47 -14.35 2.83 -9.20
CA GLU A 47 -14.84 1.64 -9.88
C GLU A 47 -15.94 0.90 -9.08
N LEU A 48 -15.91 0.98 -7.75
CA LEU A 48 -16.90 0.37 -6.86
C LEU A 48 -18.23 1.14 -6.88
N GLU A 49 -18.17 2.47 -6.96
CA GLU A 49 -19.34 3.35 -7.16
C GLU A 49 -20.03 3.06 -8.50
N GLU A 50 -19.26 2.83 -9.57
CA GLU A 50 -19.79 2.51 -10.89
C GLU A 50 -20.23 1.04 -11.05
N ALA A 51 -19.70 0.14 -10.22
CA ALA A 51 -20.03 -1.28 -10.31
C ALA A 51 -21.49 -1.54 -9.92
N THR A 52 -22.22 -2.25 -10.78
CA THR A 52 -23.62 -2.65 -10.50
C THR A 52 -23.75 -4.11 -10.11
N LYS A 53 -22.80 -4.96 -10.53
CA LYS A 53 -22.79 -6.40 -10.25
C LYS A 53 -22.22 -6.70 -8.87
N ALA A 54 -22.92 -7.51 -8.08
CA ALA A 54 -22.53 -7.89 -6.72
C ALA A 54 -21.14 -8.54 -6.67
N ASP A 55 -20.87 -9.54 -7.51
CA ASP A 55 -19.56 -10.23 -7.57
C ASP A 55 -18.41 -9.27 -7.90
N LYS A 56 -18.68 -8.25 -8.73
CA LYS A 56 -17.67 -7.23 -9.07
C LYS A 56 -17.41 -6.34 -7.85
N LYS A 57 -18.46 -5.88 -7.17
CA LYS A 57 -18.33 -5.09 -5.93
C LYS A 57 -17.53 -5.85 -4.88
N GLU A 58 -17.88 -7.11 -4.63
CA GLU A 58 -17.19 -7.93 -3.63
C GLU A 58 -15.68 -8.07 -3.93
N ARG A 59 -15.32 -8.30 -5.20
CA ARG A 59 -13.90 -8.36 -5.60
C ARG A 59 -13.20 -7.01 -5.41
N LEU A 60 -13.87 -5.90 -5.73
CA LEU A 60 -13.32 -4.55 -5.54
C LEU A 60 -13.18 -4.20 -4.06
N GLU A 61 -14.13 -4.58 -3.20
CA GLU A 61 -14.08 -4.40 -1.76
C GLU A 61 -12.91 -5.17 -1.14
N ARG A 62 -12.73 -6.45 -1.51
CA ARG A 62 -11.58 -7.25 -1.07
C ARG A 62 -10.26 -6.60 -1.48
N LYS A 63 -10.18 -6.10 -2.72
CA LYS A 63 -9.00 -5.41 -3.22
C LYS A 63 -8.76 -4.08 -2.50
N LEU A 64 -9.81 -3.33 -2.20
CA LEU A 64 -9.76 -2.08 -1.44
C LEU A 64 -9.28 -2.32 0.00
N ALA A 65 -9.78 -3.36 0.67
CA ALA A 65 -9.35 -3.77 2.00
C ALA A 65 -7.84 -4.09 2.01
N PHE A 66 -7.38 -4.87 1.03
CA PHE A 66 -5.96 -5.16 0.87
C PHE A 66 -5.13 -3.88 0.68
N VAL A 67 -5.55 -2.95 -0.19
CA VAL A 67 -4.83 -1.68 -0.37
C VAL A 67 -4.73 -0.88 0.93
N ARG A 68 -5.81 -0.82 1.72
CA ARG A 68 -5.83 -0.12 3.01
C ARG A 68 -4.88 -0.74 4.03
N GLU A 69 -4.79 -2.06 4.09
CA GLU A 69 -3.82 -2.76 4.92
C GLU A 69 -2.38 -2.37 4.54
N GLN A 70 -2.08 -2.33 3.24
CA GLN A 70 -0.75 -1.93 2.76
C GLN A 70 -0.44 -0.47 3.06
N GLN A 71 -1.44 0.43 3.04
CA GLN A 71 -1.25 1.82 3.48
C GLN A 71 -0.92 1.90 4.96
N ALA A 72 -1.61 1.12 5.81
CA ALA A 72 -1.31 1.05 7.24
C ALA A 72 0.12 0.55 7.49
N ARG A 73 0.56 -0.49 6.76
CA ARG A 73 1.96 -0.96 6.78
C ARG A 73 2.95 0.11 6.36
N ALA A 74 2.67 0.85 5.29
CA ALA A 74 3.55 1.92 4.81
C ALA A 74 3.67 3.05 5.85
N ARG A 75 2.57 3.40 6.52
CA ARG A 75 2.54 4.38 7.60
C ARG A 75 3.35 3.90 8.80
N TRP A 76 3.12 2.68 9.25
CA TRP A 76 3.89 2.08 10.36
C TRP A 76 5.39 2.06 10.05
N LEU A 77 5.79 1.66 8.84
CA LEU A 77 7.21 1.70 8.44
C LEU A 77 7.79 3.11 8.47
N THR A 78 7.00 4.14 8.17
CA THR A 78 7.45 5.53 8.23
C THR A 78 7.67 5.94 9.68
N GLU A 79 6.71 5.64 10.56
CA GLU A 79 6.81 5.92 12.01
C GLU A 79 8.00 5.21 12.66
N GLN A 80 8.35 3.99 12.21
CA GLN A 80 9.53 3.26 12.71
C GLN A 80 10.88 3.82 12.21
N LEU A 81 10.88 4.65 11.16
CA LEU A 81 12.11 5.22 10.57
C LEU A 81 12.35 6.67 10.99
N ASP A 82 11.30 7.37 11.39
CA ASP A 82 11.37 8.74 11.91
C ASP A 82 11.60 8.77 13.45
N GLY A 83 11.64 7.60 14.11
CA GLY A 83 11.84 7.42 15.56
C GLY A 83 13.26 7.06 15.98
#